data_AF-A0A1G7DXG4-F1
#
_entry.id   AF-A0A1G7DXG4-F1
#
_cell.length_a   1.000
_cell.length_b   1.000
_cell.length_c   1.000
_cell.angle_alpha   90.00
_cell.angle_beta   90.00
_cell.angle_gamma   90.00
#
_symmetry.space_group_name_H-M   'P 1'
#
loop_
_entity.id
_entity.type
_entity.pdbx_description
1 polymer ?
#
loop_
_entity_poly.entity_id
_entity_poly.type
_entity_poly.pdbx_seq_one_letter_code
_entity_poly.pdbx_strand_id
1 'polypeptide(L)'
;MRRGVEFGDGQAWYFAVIAISAILVFATGCMRQESVDSEALYSYVEDTRECAGFLKVESELGVRGPIVGFDCFDESGRLLYVFRQTDDAIALSESGIQWALDDDKKVLFHSDGWYLLTTERLSGELSNAFPALGDARKLKPFGESFDKAAIDGSEMDCLADVAGMVFDYAYYEAPMDVGITDEVKRALEKSYPKEIREVLQKEYGEADSLLFTELGNRASELNCICKDGRGLYE
;
A
#
# COMPACT_ATOMS: atom_id res chain seq x y z
N MET A 1 31.18 12.86 -68.61
CA MET A 1 32.18 12.83 -67.53
C MET A 1 31.54 13.35 -66.25
N ARG A 2 31.82 12.69 -65.13
CA ARG A 2 31.21 12.86 -63.80
C ARG A 2 31.50 14.23 -63.15
N ARG A 3 30.56 14.66 -62.31
CA ARG A 3 30.63 15.35 -60.98
C ARG A 3 29.26 16.02 -60.80
N GLY A 4 28.37 15.74 -59.84
CA GLY A 4 28.50 15.15 -58.51
C GLY A 4 28.71 16.25 -57.47
N VAL A 5 27.61 16.76 -56.86
CA VAL A 5 27.50 17.31 -55.49
C VAL A 5 26.02 17.19 -55.04
N GLU A 6 25.85 16.93 -53.76
CA GLU A 6 24.72 16.39 -53.01
C GLU A 6 23.49 17.32 -52.88
N PHE A 7 22.30 16.71 -52.84
CA PHE A 7 21.08 17.33 -52.36
C PHE A 7 20.89 16.99 -50.89
N GLY A 8 20.75 18.02 -50.06
CA GLY A 8 20.41 17.89 -48.65
C GLY A 8 19.03 17.29 -48.47
N ASP A 9 18.98 16.28 -47.61
CA ASP A 9 17.77 15.65 -47.11
C ASP A 9 16.92 16.64 -46.30
N GLY A 10 15.60 16.53 -46.47
CA GLY A 10 14.64 17.28 -45.68
C GLY A 10 13.23 17.13 -46.22
N GLN A 11 12.81 15.89 -46.48
CA GLN A 11 11.45 15.58 -46.91
C GLN A 11 10.43 16.05 -45.87
N ALA A 12 9.63 16.99 -46.32
CA ALA A 12 8.35 17.32 -45.75
C ALA A 12 7.34 16.17 -45.93
N TRP A 13 6.30 16.25 -45.09
CA TRP A 13 4.98 15.60 -45.20
C TRP A 13 4.84 14.19 -44.61
N TYR A 14 4.42 14.12 -43.34
CA TYR A 14 3.16 13.46 -43.01
C TYR A 14 2.34 14.32 -42.03
N PHE A 15 1.17 14.73 -42.53
CA PHE A 15 -0.05 15.17 -41.84
C PHE A 15 -0.34 14.34 -40.57
N ALA A 16 -1.05 14.76 -39.52
CA ALA A 16 -1.68 16.00 -39.08
C ALA A 16 -2.33 15.67 -37.70
N VAL A 17 -2.75 16.70 -36.93
CA VAL A 17 -3.81 16.61 -35.88
C VAL A 17 -3.29 15.93 -34.58
N ILE A 18 -3.10 16.56 -33.40
CA ILE A 18 -3.92 17.51 -32.64
C ILE A 18 -2.99 18.32 -31.70
N ALA A 19 -2.99 19.65 -31.84
CA ALA A 19 -2.83 20.51 -30.67
C ALA A 19 -4.23 20.65 -30.07
N ILE A 20 -4.40 20.33 -28.79
CA ILE A 20 -5.46 20.85 -27.89
C ILE A 20 -5.14 20.34 -26.48
N SER A 21 -4.92 21.34 -25.62
CA SER A 21 -5.20 21.34 -24.18
C SER A 21 -4.26 20.58 -23.24
N ALA A 22 -3.46 21.39 -22.56
CA ALA A 22 -3.41 21.35 -21.11
C ALA A 22 -4.83 21.20 -20.54
N ILE A 23 -5.21 19.97 -20.24
CA ILE A 23 -5.95 19.69 -19.02
C ILE A 23 -4.96 18.87 -18.22
N LEU A 24 -4.25 19.56 -17.32
CA LEU A 24 -3.89 19.00 -16.04
C LEU A 24 -5.18 18.41 -15.48
N VAL A 25 -5.41 17.13 -15.78
CA VAL A 25 -6.29 16.32 -14.97
C VAL A 25 -5.54 16.26 -13.65
N PHE A 26 -5.93 17.14 -12.74
CA PHE A 26 -5.80 16.91 -11.32
C PHE A 26 -6.60 15.64 -11.03
N ALA A 27 -6.05 14.49 -11.43
CA ALA A 27 -6.27 13.28 -10.68
C ALA A 27 -5.51 13.56 -9.40
N THR A 28 -6.22 14.07 -8.40
CA THR A 28 -5.82 14.11 -6.99
C THR A 28 -5.65 12.70 -6.41
N GLY A 29 -5.39 11.70 -7.25
CA GLY A 29 -4.98 10.38 -6.83
C GLY A 29 -3.59 10.50 -6.26
N CYS A 30 -3.49 10.29 -4.94
CA CYS A 30 -2.29 10.12 -4.15
C CYS A 30 -1.08 9.67 -4.98
N MET A 31 -0.31 10.62 -5.54
CA MET A 31 0.90 10.30 -6.29
C MET A 31 2.13 10.43 -5.39
N ARG A 32 2.60 9.25 -4.98
CA ARG A 32 3.99 8.77 -4.81
C ARG A 32 5.10 9.82 -4.81
N GLN A 33 5.81 9.92 -3.70
CA GLN A 33 7.17 10.45 -3.64
C GLN A 33 8.06 9.47 -2.86
N GLU A 34 8.98 8.80 -3.54
CA GLU A 34 9.97 7.89 -2.93
C GLU A 34 11.17 8.70 -2.42
N SER A 35 11.64 8.42 -1.20
CA SER A 35 12.87 9.01 -0.66
C SER A 35 14.08 8.11 -0.95
N VAL A 36 15.25 8.69 -1.21
CA VAL A 36 16.49 7.93 -1.53
C VAL A 36 16.90 6.92 -0.44
N ASP A 37 16.59 7.20 0.83
CA ASP A 37 16.93 6.29 1.95
C ASP A 37 16.03 5.05 2.02
N SER A 38 14.84 5.10 1.42
CA SER A 38 13.92 3.95 1.43
C SER A 38 14.21 2.97 0.30
N GLU A 39 14.77 3.41 -0.83
CA GLU A 39 15.13 2.53 -1.95
C GLU A 39 16.28 1.57 -1.56
N ALA A 40 17.30 2.08 -0.85
CA ALA A 40 18.41 1.25 -0.35
C ALA A 40 17.98 0.25 0.74
N LEU A 41 17.05 0.65 1.61
CA LEU A 41 16.46 -0.23 2.62
C LEU A 41 15.55 -1.28 1.97
N TYR A 42 14.76 -0.87 0.97
CA TYR A 42 13.87 -1.73 0.19
C TYR A 42 14.66 -2.85 -0.51
N SER A 43 15.69 -2.50 -1.29
CA SER A 43 16.47 -3.49 -2.04
C SER A 43 17.19 -4.51 -1.14
N TYR A 44 17.62 -4.11 0.06
CA TYR A 44 18.30 -5.05 0.95
C TYR A 44 17.34 -5.99 1.67
N VAL A 45 16.23 -5.45 2.17
CA VAL A 45 15.26 -6.25 2.90
C VAL A 45 14.51 -7.19 1.93
N GLU A 46 14.45 -6.88 0.64
CA GLU A 46 14.02 -7.84 -0.39
C GLU A 46 15.01 -9.02 -0.54
N ASP A 47 16.30 -8.81 -0.29
CA ASP A 47 17.39 -9.80 -0.49
C ASP A 47 17.65 -10.72 0.73
N THR A 48 16.90 -10.60 1.84
CA THR A 48 17.07 -11.50 2.99
C THR A 48 16.60 -12.92 2.67
N ARG A 49 17.50 -13.90 2.84
CA ARG A 49 17.34 -15.32 2.43
C ARG A 49 16.16 -16.07 3.04
N GLU A 50 15.52 -15.53 4.05
CA GLU A 50 14.38 -16.17 4.72
C GLU A 50 13.04 -15.79 4.11
N CYS A 51 13.03 -14.80 3.21
CA CYS A 51 11.85 -14.42 2.47
C CYS A 51 11.57 -15.42 1.35
N ALA A 52 10.54 -16.25 1.53
CA ALA A 52 10.08 -17.17 0.48
C ALA A 52 9.01 -16.52 -0.40
N GLY A 53 8.23 -15.58 0.16
CA GLY A 53 7.23 -14.81 -0.54
C GLY A 53 7.37 -13.32 -0.23
N PHE A 54 7.50 -12.52 -1.28
CA PHE A 54 7.56 -11.06 -1.18
C PHE A 54 6.31 -10.48 -1.83
N LEU A 55 5.55 -9.69 -1.08
CA LEU A 55 4.36 -9.03 -1.59
C LEU A 55 4.53 -7.52 -1.50
N LYS A 56 4.55 -6.87 -2.65
CA LYS A 56 4.60 -5.41 -2.73
C LYS A 56 3.30 -4.82 -2.19
N VAL A 57 3.43 -3.78 -1.37
CA VAL A 57 2.31 -3.01 -0.85
C VAL A 57 2.25 -1.66 -1.54
N GLU A 58 1.12 -1.36 -2.16
CA GLU A 58 0.79 -0.10 -2.82
C GLU A 58 -0.34 0.66 -2.09
N SER A 59 -1.08 -0.05 -1.23
CA SER A 59 -2.10 0.48 -0.33
C SER A 59 -2.41 -0.57 0.74
N GLU A 60 -2.87 -0.14 1.90
CA GLU A 60 -3.30 -1.05 2.97
C GLU A 60 -4.77 -0.90 3.28
N LEU A 61 -5.46 -2.01 3.47
CA LEU A 61 -6.86 -1.98 3.84
C LEU A 61 -6.99 -1.36 5.23
N GLY A 62 -7.92 -0.42 5.41
CA GLY A 62 -8.15 0.20 6.73
C GLY A 62 -7.07 1.21 7.16
N VAL A 63 -6.22 1.67 6.24
CA VAL A 63 -5.23 2.74 6.48
C VAL A 63 -5.52 3.92 5.56
N ARG A 64 -5.48 5.14 6.10
CA ARG A 64 -5.72 6.33 5.29
C ARG A 64 -4.60 6.58 4.28
N GLY A 65 -4.98 7.03 3.10
CA GLY A 65 -4.05 7.62 2.14
C GLY A 65 -3.00 6.66 1.57
N PRO A 66 -1.96 7.20 0.92
CA PRO A 66 -0.93 6.39 0.30
C PRO A 66 0.00 5.82 1.36
N ILE A 67 0.16 4.52 1.33
CA ILE A 67 1.20 3.82 2.07
C ILE A 67 1.76 2.73 1.18
N VAL A 68 3.08 2.66 1.11
CA VAL A 68 3.78 1.70 0.25
C VAL A 68 4.80 0.92 1.05
N GLY A 69 5.22 -0.21 0.52
CA GLY A 69 6.28 -1.02 1.11
C GLY A 69 6.17 -2.45 0.66
N PHE A 70 6.38 -3.37 1.58
CA PHE A 70 6.29 -4.79 1.29
C PHE A 70 6.09 -5.63 2.55
N ASP A 71 5.54 -6.81 2.32
CA ASP A 71 5.42 -7.87 3.30
C ASP A 71 6.29 -9.04 2.88
N CYS A 72 6.93 -9.65 3.88
CA CYS A 72 7.72 -10.84 3.68
C CYS A 72 7.14 -12.01 4.46
N PHE A 73 7.05 -13.14 3.77
CA PHE A 73 6.51 -14.39 4.30
C PHE A 73 7.52 -15.53 4.18
N ASP A 74 7.46 -16.46 5.13
CA ASP A 74 8.17 -17.73 5.03
C ASP A 74 7.46 -18.72 4.10
N GLU A 75 8.07 -19.89 3.85
CA GLU A 75 7.50 -20.94 2.98
C GLU A 75 6.13 -21.45 3.46
N SER A 76 5.78 -21.22 4.73
CA SER A 76 4.48 -21.59 5.32
C SER A 76 3.45 -20.46 5.28
N GLY A 77 3.77 -19.33 4.63
CA GLY A 77 2.89 -18.16 4.55
C GLY A 77 2.86 -17.32 5.81
N ARG A 78 3.76 -17.53 6.78
CA ARG A 78 3.79 -16.73 8.02
C ARG A 78 4.58 -15.45 7.78
N LEU A 79 4.02 -14.34 8.25
CA LEU A 79 4.64 -13.02 8.16
C LEU A 79 5.93 -12.95 8.98
N LEU A 80 7.04 -12.60 8.33
CA LEU A 80 8.37 -12.45 8.94
C LEU A 80 8.69 -10.99 9.26
N TYR A 81 8.38 -10.09 8.34
CA TYR A 81 8.50 -8.65 8.54
C TYR A 81 7.62 -7.86 7.58
N VAL A 82 7.33 -6.62 7.99
CA VAL A 82 6.51 -5.63 7.31
C VAL A 82 7.32 -4.35 7.23
N PHE A 83 7.55 -3.85 6.04
CA PHE A 83 8.12 -2.52 5.83
C PHE A 83 7.05 -1.60 5.25
N ARG A 84 6.95 -0.39 5.79
CA ARG A 84 6.05 0.65 5.29
C ARG A 84 6.72 2.01 5.23
N GLN A 85 6.26 2.79 4.28
CA GLN A 85 6.69 4.15 4.05
C GLN A 85 5.51 5.02 3.60
N THR A 86 5.46 6.24 4.13
CA THR A 86 4.55 7.30 3.70
C THR A 86 5.03 8.66 4.23
N ASP A 87 4.61 9.75 3.60
CA ASP A 87 4.79 11.11 4.11
C ASP A 87 3.70 11.52 5.12
N ASP A 88 2.65 10.69 5.27
CA ASP A 88 1.55 10.88 6.19
C ASP A 88 1.81 10.14 7.50
N ALA A 89 2.27 10.87 8.52
CA ALA A 89 2.58 10.31 9.83
C ALA A 89 1.36 9.63 10.51
N ILE A 90 0.14 10.06 10.19
CA ILE A 90 -1.08 9.44 10.72
C ILE A 90 -1.30 8.07 10.06
N ALA A 91 -1.18 8.00 8.74
CA ALA A 91 -1.26 6.73 8.00
C ALA A 91 -0.20 5.72 8.46
N LEU A 92 1.04 6.19 8.69
CA LEU A 92 2.12 5.34 9.21
C LEU A 92 1.78 4.79 10.61
N SER A 93 1.14 5.60 11.46
CA SER A 93 0.68 5.16 12.78
C SER A 93 -0.49 4.18 12.72
N GLU A 94 -1.48 4.41 11.86
CA GLU A 94 -2.63 3.50 11.66
C GLU A 94 -2.15 2.12 11.21
N SER A 95 -1.31 2.10 10.18
CA SER A 95 -0.65 0.91 9.67
C SER A 95 0.15 0.17 10.76
N GLY A 96 0.97 0.92 11.49
CA GLY A 96 1.76 0.37 12.60
C GLY A 96 0.91 -0.29 13.69
N ILE A 97 -0.23 0.32 14.05
CA ILE A 97 -1.18 -0.24 15.01
C ILE A 97 -1.76 -1.54 14.50
N GLN A 98 -2.22 -1.58 13.25
CA GLN A 98 -2.83 -2.77 12.65
C GLN A 98 -1.89 -3.98 12.71
N TRP A 99 -0.62 -3.82 12.34
CA TRP A 99 0.36 -4.92 12.34
C TRP A 99 0.92 -5.28 13.71
N ALA A 100 0.87 -4.35 14.67
CA ALA A 100 1.31 -4.59 16.05
C ALA A 100 0.38 -5.53 16.82
N LEU A 101 -0.85 -5.78 16.33
CA LEU A 101 -1.87 -6.58 17.02
C LEU A 101 -1.69 -8.11 16.88
N ASP A 102 -0.80 -8.56 16.00
CA ASP A 102 -0.79 -9.96 15.53
C ASP A 102 0.23 -10.88 16.24
N ASP A 103 1.23 -10.34 16.95
CA ASP A 103 2.23 -11.16 17.68
C ASP A 103 2.95 -10.35 18.77
N ASP A 104 3.14 -10.94 19.96
CA ASP A 104 3.79 -10.35 21.14
C ASP A 104 5.33 -10.30 21.07
N LYS A 105 5.93 -10.78 19.97
CA LYS A 105 7.40 -10.82 19.76
C LYS A 105 7.89 -9.92 18.63
N LYS A 106 7.10 -8.91 18.26
CA LYS A 106 7.45 -7.96 17.21
C LYS A 106 8.39 -6.87 17.72
N VAL A 107 9.43 -6.59 16.92
CA VAL A 107 10.40 -5.52 17.12
C VAL A 107 10.20 -4.48 16.01
N LEU A 108 10.12 -3.22 16.43
CA LEU A 108 9.89 -2.07 15.58
C LEU A 108 11.20 -1.27 15.44
N PHE A 109 11.62 -1.06 14.20
CA PHE A 109 12.51 0.02 13.80
C PHE A 109 11.65 1.10 13.14
N HIS A 110 11.90 2.37 13.44
CA HIS A 110 11.09 3.46 12.90
C HIS A 110 11.92 4.74 12.78
N SER A 111 11.51 5.58 11.83
CA SER A 111 12.03 6.93 11.60
C SER A 111 10.89 7.80 11.05
N ASP A 112 11.16 9.07 10.83
CA ASP A 112 10.24 9.97 10.14
C ASP A 112 9.96 9.45 8.73
N GLY A 113 8.74 8.96 8.52
CA GLY A 113 8.23 8.53 7.21
C GLY A 113 8.36 7.05 6.88
N TRP A 114 8.93 6.21 7.77
CA TRP A 114 8.95 4.76 7.55
C TRP A 114 9.00 3.93 8.85
N TYR A 115 8.55 2.68 8.78
CA TYR A 115 8.80 1.69 9.81
C TYR A 115 9.12 0.31 9.24
N LEU A 116 9.86 -0.49 10.01
CA LEU A 116 10.08 -1.91 9.81
C LEU A 116 9.67 -2.66 11.07
N LEU A 117 8.66 -3.51 10.93
CA LEU A 117 8.19 -4.41 11.97
C LEU A 117 8.69 -5.82 11.65
N THR A 118 9.37 -6.47 12.58
CA THR A 118 10.00 -7.78 12.36
C THR A 118 9.91 -8.66 13.59
N THR A 119 10.17 -9.96 13.47
CA THR A 119 10.30 -10.84 14.63
C THR A 119 11.56 -10.54 15.45
N GLU A 120 11.54 -10.80 16.76
CA GLU A 120 12.72 -10.64 17.62
C GLU A 120 13.96 -11.39 17.09
N ARG A 121 13.76 -12.59 16.53
CA ARG A 121 14.84 -13.39 15.93
C ARG A 121 15.53 -12.65 14.78
N LEU A 122 14.75 -12.07 13.86
CA LEU A 122 15.26 -11.36 12.69
C LEU A 122 15.82 -9.98 13.01
N SER A 123 15.33 -9.34 14.08
CA SER A 123 15.77 -8.00 14.49
C SER A 123 17.28 -7.91 14.74
N GLY A 124 17.89 -8.95 15.29
CA GLY A 124 19.34 -8.99 15.54
C GLY A 124 20.16 -9.06 14.25
N GLU A 125 19.68 -9.78 13.24
CA GLU A 125 20.35 -9.88 11.94
C GLU A 125 20.23 -8.56 11.17
N LEU A 126 19.03 -7.99 11.14
CA LEU A 126 18.72 -6.74 10.45
C LEU A 126 19.47 -5.54 11.07
N SER A 127 19.49 -5.41 12.39
CA SER A 127 20.20 -4.31 13.07
C SER A 127 21.72 -4.33 12.87
N ASN A 128 22.32 -5.52 12.79
CA ASN A 128 23.75 -5.66 12.48
C ASN A 128 24.06 -5.33 11.02
N ALA A 129 23.14 -5.65 10.11
CA ALA A 129 23.28 -5.35 8.69
C ALA A 129 23.04 -3.87 8.36
N PHE A 130 22.15 -3.20 9.11
CA PHE A 130 21.77 -1.80 8.90
C PHE A 130 21.86 -1.00 10.20
N PRO A 131 23.05 -0.47 10.53
CA PRO A 131 23.22 0.42 11.67
C PRO A 131 22.34 1.69 11.59
N ALA A 132 21.92 2.06 10.37
CA ALA A 132 21.01 3.18 10.11
C ALA A 132 19.55 2.90 10.48
N LEU A 133 19.17 1.66 10.80
CA LEU A 133 17.82 1.33 11.31
C LEU A 133 17.51 2.00 12.66
N GLY A 134 18.53 2.53 13.35
CA GLY A 134 18.38 3.18 14.63
C GLY A 134 18.03 2.20 15.75
N ASP A 135 17.42 2.71 16.81
CA ASP A 135 17.13 1.94 18.02
C ASP A 135 15.90 1.04 17.82
N ALA A 136 16.11 -0.27 17.98
CA ALA A 136 15.06 -1.27 18.03
C ALA A 136 14.15 -1.05 19.25
N ARG A 137 12.84 -0.96 19.03
CA ARG A 137 11.83 -0.89 20.09
C ARG A 137 11.03 -2.19 20.12
N LYS A 138 10.99 -2.86 21.27
CA LYS A 138 10.05 -3.97 21.46
C LYS A 138 8.64 -3.42 21.56
N LEU A 139 7.74 -3.91 20.72
CA LEU A 139 6.32 -3.56 20.87
C LEU A 139 5.77 -4.32 22.07
N LYS A 140 5.20 -3.59 23.02
CA LYS A 140 4.38 -4.21 24.06
C LYS A 140 2.97 -4.43 23.48
N PRO A 141 2.31 -5.56 23.80
CA PRO A 141 0.91 -5.75 23.46
C PRO A 141 0.10 -4.60 24.10
N PHE A 142 -0.52 -3.78 23.25
CA PHE A 142 -1.22 -2.53 23.59
C PHE A 142 -0.38 -1.44 24.29
N GLY A 143 -0.20 -0.29 23.60
CA GLY A 143 -0.22 1.01 24.28
C GLY A 143 1.06 1.82 24.40
N GLU A 144 2.24 1.38 23.92
CA GLU A 144 3.44 2.23 23.88
C GLU A 144 3.76 2.67 22.44
N SER A 145 2.89 3.57 21.97
CA SER A 145 3.00 4.60 20.93
C SER A 145 3.97 4.41 19.75
N PHE A 146 3.43 3.99 18.60
CA PHE A 146 3.54 4.89 17.43
C PHE A 146 3.01 6.25 17.90
N ASP A 147 3.78 7.33 17.71
CA ASP A 147 3.38 8.66 18.17
C ASP A 147 1.91 8.85 17.78
N LYS A 148 1.03 8.96 18.79
CA LYS A 148 -0.39 9.19 18.58
C LYS A 148 -0.51 10.60 18.04
N ALA A 149 -0.17 10.82 16.77
CA ALA A 149 -0.87 11.81 15.98
C ALA A 149 -2.35 11.46 16.19
N ALA A 150 -3.07 12.35 16.86
CA ALA A 150 -4.40 12.07 17.36
C ALA A 150 -5.27 11.64 16.19
N ILE A 151 -5.50 10.33 16.06
CA ILE A 151 -6.37 9.78 15.03
C ILE A 151 -7.78 10.20 15.44
N ASP A 152 -8.48 10.93 14.57
CA ASP A 152 -9.87 11.30 14.82
C ASP A 152 -10.72 10.03 14.87
N GLY A 153 -11.59 9.93 15.88
CA GLY A 153 -12.42 8.74 16.09
C GLY A 153 -13.34 8.45 14.91
N SER A 154 -13.84 9.49 14.22
CA SER A 154 -14.72 9.31 13.06
C SER A 154 -14.01 8.78 11.81
N GLU A 155 -12.70 9.00 11.69
CA GLU A 155 -11.93 8.50 10.55
C GLU A 155 -11.55 7.02 10.74
N MET A 156 -11.33 6.59 11.99
CA MET A 156 -11.17 5.16 12.32
C MET A 156 -12.42 4.35 12.01
N ASP A 157 -13.60 4.92 12.28
CA ASP A 157 -14.88 4.27 11.97
C ASP A 157 -15.04 4.09 10.45
N CYS A 158 -14.72 5.13 9.64
CA CYS A 158 -14.77 5.04 8.19
C CYS A 158 -13.82 3.96 7.63
N LEU A 159 -12.59 3.88 8.14
CA LEU A 159 -11.60 2.91 7.66
C LEU A 159 -11.99 1.47 8.04
N ALA A 160 -12.60 1.27 9.22
CA ALA A 160 -13.18 -0.01 9.61
C ALA A 160 -14.36 -0.41 8.70
N ASP A 161 -15.22 0.55 8.35
CA ASP A 161 -16.33 0.33 7.41
C ASP A 161 -15.82 -0.03 6.00
N VAL A 162 -14.78 0.66 5.51
CA VAL A 162 -14.13 0.30 4.23
C VAL A 162 -13.57 -1.12 4.28
N ALA A 163 -12.86 -1.47 5.36
CA ALA A 163 -12.31 -2.81 5.52
C ALA A 163 -13.40 -3.89 5.50
N GLY A 164 -14.48 -3.70 6.27
CA GLY A 164 -15.63 -4.60 6.29
C GLY A 164 -16.31 -4.72 4.93
N MET A 165 -16.59 -3.58 4.29
CA MET A 165 -17.26 -3.54 2.98
C MET A 165 -16.43 -4.21 1.88
N VAL A 166 -15.11 -4.03 1.89
CA VAL A 166 -14.20 -4.72 0.96
C VAL A 166 -14.22 -6.22 1.21
N PHE A 167 -14.13 -6.68 2.46
CA PHE A 167 -14.20 -8.11 2.77
C PHE A 167 -15.53 -8.72 2.33
N ASP A 168 -16.65 -8.10 2.69
CA ASP A 168 -17.99 -8.57 2.36
C ASP A 168 -18.19 -8.63 0.85
N TYR A 169 -17.86 -7.56 0.13
CA TYR A 169 -18.05 -7.49 -1.32
C TYR A 169 -17.07 -8.37 -2.11
N ALA A 170 -15.77 -8.28 -1.78
CA ALA A 170 -14.69 -8.85 -2.57
C ALA A 170 -14.36 -10.29 -2.21
N TYR A 171 -14.41 -10.65 -0.92
CA TYR A 171 -14.07 -11.98 -0.43
C TYR A 171 -15.29 -12.82 -0.10
N TYR A 172 -16.34 -12.30 0.56
CA TYR A 172 -17.55 -13.10 0.84
C TYR A 172 -18.58 -13.10 -0.29
N GLU A 173 -18.39 -12.25 -1.30
CA GLU A 173 -19.36 -12.01 -2.38
C GLU A 173 -20.77 -11.68 -1.88
N ALA A 174 -20.85 -10.99 -0.73
CA ALA A 174 -22.10 -10.49 -0.19
C ALA A 174 -22.70 -9.43 -1.13
N PRO A 175 -24.04 -9.27 -1.13
CA PRO A 175 -24.68 -8.12 -1.76
C PRO A 175 -24.11 -6.82 -1.18
N MET A 176 -23.92 -5.80 -2.02
CA MET A 176 -23.54 -4.48 -1.56
C MET A 176 -24.55 -3.92 -0.55
N ASP A 177 -24.04 -3.19 0.44
CA ASP A 177 -24.86 -2.50 1.42
C ASP A 177 -25.84 -1.52 0.79
N VAL A 178 -27.00 -1.39 1.41
CA VAL A 178 -28.03 -0.44 0.97
C VAL A 178 -27.60 0.97 1.36
N GLY A 179 -27.68 1.90 0.41
CA GLY A 179 -27.39 3.33 0.67
C GLY A 179 -25.92 3.71 0.53
N ILE A 180 -25.05 2.82 0.04
CA ILE A 180 -23.69 3.23 -0.35
C ILE A 180 -23.76 4.26 -1.48
N THR A 181 -22.84 5.21 -1.46
CA THR A 181 -22.78 6.22 -2.52
C THR A 181 -22.36 5.60 -3.86
N ASP A 182 -22.80 6.23 -4.96
CA ASP A 182 -22.38 5.86 -6.32
C ASP A 182 -20.85 5.87 -6.51
N GLU A 183 -20.14 6.71 -5.76
CA GLU A 183 -18.68 6.76 -5.77
C GLU A 183 -18.07 5.50 -5.17
N VAL A 184 -18.48 5.12 -3.95
CA VAL A 184 -18.02 3.89 -3.29
C VAL A 184 -18.33 2.66 -4.12
N LYS A 185 -19.55 2.60 -4.68
CA LYS A 185 -19.97 1.50 -5.56
C LYS A 185 -19.03 1.34 -6.76
N ARG A 186 -18.73 2.44 -7.47
CA ARG A 186 -17.83 2.41 -8.62
C ARG A 186 -16.41 2.01 -8.22
N ALA A 187 -15.92 2.49 -7.06
CA ALA A 187 -14.61 2.13 -6.56
C ALA A 187 -14.52 0.63 -6.27
N LEU A 188 -15.50 0.03 -5.59
CA LEU A 188 -15.56 -1.41 -5.32
C LEU A 188 -15.58 -2.24 -6.61
N GLU A 189 -16.48 -1.94 -7.54
CA GLU A 189 -16.63 -2.70 -8.79
C GLU A 189 -15.36 -2.63 -9.66
N LYS A 190 -14.69 -1.48 -9.65
CA LYS A 190 -13.45 -1.27 -10.40
C LYS A 190 -12.26 -1.97 -9.76
N SER A 191 -12.14 -1.93 -8.43
CA SER A 191 -11.03 -2.52 -7.69
C SER A 191 -11.13 -4.03 -7.57
N TYR A 192 -12.36 -4.56 -7.47
CA TYR A 192 -12.64 -5.98 -7.26
C TYR A 192 -13.64 -6.50 -8.30
N PRO A 193 -13.28 -6.51 -9.60
CA PRO A 193 -14.12 -7.13 -10.61
C PRO A 193 -14.26 -8.63 -10.34
N LYS A 194 -15.27 -9.25 -10.96
CA LYS A 194 -15.66 -10.64 -10.69
C LYS A 194 -14.48 -11.62 -10.75
N GLU A 195 -13.60 -11.47 -11.73
CA GLU A 195 -12.45 -12.34 -11.94
C GLU A 195 -11.46 -12.30 -10.76
N ILE A 196 -11.31 -11.14 -10.12
CA ILE A 196 -10.47 -10.98 -8.94
C ILE A 196 -11.14 -11.64 -7.73
N ARG A 197 -12.44 -11.42 -7.53
CA ARG A 197 -13.19 -12.00 -6.40
C ARG A 197 -13.17 -13.53 -6.41
N GLU A 198 -13.32 -14.14 -7.58
CA GLU A 198 -13.23 -15.59 -7.77
C GLU A 198 -11.83 -16.16 -7.44
N VAL A 199 -10.77 -15.40 -7.70
CA VAL A 199 -9.39 -15.78 -7.36
C VAL A 199 -9.16 -15.69 -5.85
N LEU A 200 -9.61 -14.61 -5.22
CA LEU A 200 -9.38 -14.36 -3.80
C LEU A 200 -9.93 -15.48 -2.89
N GLN A 201 -11.17 -15.92 -3.12
CA GLN A 201 -11.78 -17.02 -2.35
C GLN A 201 -11.12 -18.38 -2.56
N LYS A 202 -10.54 -18.60 -3.75
CA LYS A 202 -9.99 -19.88 -4.13
C LYS A 202 -8.57 -20.06 -3.62
N GLU A 203 -7.79 -18.99 -3.64
CA GLU A 203 -6.35 -19.01 -3.36
C GLU A 203 -6.03 -18.75 -1.90
N TYR A 204 -6.87 -17.98 -1.19
CA TYR A 204 -6.57 -17.55 0.18
C TYR A 204 -7.61 -18.02 1.17
N GLY A 205 -7.15 -18.31 2.39
CA GLY A 205 -8.03 -18.45 3.55
C GLY A 205 -8.36 -17.10 4.18
N GLU A 206 -9.45 -17.04 4.93
CA GLU A 206 -9.91 -15.79 5.58
C GLU A 206 -8.89 -15.20 6.55
N ALA A 207 -8.16 -16.06 7.27
CA ALA A 207 -7.11 -15.66 8.22
C ALA A 207 -5.72 -15.54 7.58
N ASP A 208 -5.63 -15.61 6.25
CA ASP A 208 -4.35 -15.51 5.55
C ASP A 208 -3.91 -14.05 5.48
N SER A 209 -2.73 -13.74 6.02
CA SER A 209 -2.17 -12.39 5.93
C SER A 209 -1.95 -11.93 4.48
N LEU A 210 -1.74 -12.86 3.54
CA LEU A 210 -1.65 -12.53 2.11
C LEU A 210 -2.97 -11.99 1.55
N LEU A 211 -4.11 -12.52 2.00
CA LEU A 211 -5.43 -12.02 1.61
C LEU A 211 -5.57 -10.55 1.98
N PHE A 212 -5.17 -10.20 3.20
CA PHE A 212 -5.29 -8.84 3.70
C PHE A 212 -4.50 -7.84 2.84
N THR A 213 -3.27 -8.19 2.48
CA THR A 213 -2.42 -7.34 1.63
C THR A 213 -2.95 -7.25 0.19
N GLU A 214 -3.43 -8.36 -0.39
CA GLU A 214 -4.07 -8.36 -1.72
C GLU A 214 -5.33 -7.50 -1.78
N LEU A 215 -6.18 -7.58 -0.76
CA LEU A 215 -7.34 -6.71 -0.62
C LEU A 215 -6.89 -5.25 -0.47
N GLY A 216 -5.93 -4.97 0.41
CA GLY A 216 -5.42 -3.62 0.67
C GLY A 216 -4.85 -2.91 -0.55
N ASN A 217 -4.07 -3.62 -1.36
CA ASN A 217 -3.45 -3.09 -2.58
C ASN A 217 -4.48 -2.53 -3.58
N ARG A 218 -5.70 -3.07 -3.55
CA ARG A 218 -6.80 -2.67 -4.44
C ARG A 218 -7.71 -1.62 -3.80
N ALA A 219 -7.59 -1.38 -2.50
CA ALA A 219 -8.47 -0.50 -1.73
C ALA A 219 -8.07 0.99 -1.79
N SER A 220 -7.00 1.35 -2.52
CA SER A 220 -6.45 2.72 -2.52
C SER A 220 -7.51 3.81 -2.76
N GLU A 221 -8.40 3.63 -3.73
CA GLU A 221 -9.46 4.59 -4.06
C GLU A 221 -10.48 4.73 -2.91
N LEU A 222 -10.82 3.62 -2.24
CA LEU A 222 -11.74 3.60 -1.10
C LEU A 222 -11.13 4.26 0.14
N ASN A 223 -9.86 3.97 0.43
CA ASN A 223 -9.14 4.61 1.53
C ASN A 223 -9.03 6.13 1.34
N CYS A 224 -8.96 6.61 0.10
CA CYS A 224 -8.96 8.04 -0.20
C CYS A 224 -10.31 8.71 0.11
N ILE A 225 -11.44 8.00 -0.06
CA ILE A 225 -12.76 8.53 0.31
C ILE A 225 -12.79 8.87 1.80
N CYS A 226 -12.30 7.95 2.65
CA CYS A 226 -12.19 8.20 4.09
C CYS A 226 -11.21 9.32 4.42
N LYS A 227 -10.03 9.35 3.80
CA LYS A 227 -9.01 10.41 4.02
C LYS A 227 -9.56 11.80 3.71
N ASP A 228 -10.40 11.93 2.69
CA ASP A 228 -10.98 13.20 2.28
C ASP A 228 -12.23 13.59 3.09
N GLY A 229 -12.62 12.79 4.10
CA GLY A 229 -13.82 13.00 4.90
C GLY A 229 -15.12 12.87 4.11
N ARG A 230 -15.10 12.10 3.02
CA ARG A 230 -16.27 11.87 2.17
C ARG A 230 -17.08 10.71 2.72
N GLY A 231 -18.40 10.86 2.74
CA GLY A 231 -19.31 9.86 3.28
C GLY A 231 -19.34 8.58 2.43
N LEU A 232 -19.30 7.42 3.09
CA LEU A 232 -19.47 6.12 2.43
C LEU A 232 -20.94 5.87 2.03
N TYR A 233 -21.86 6.49 2.76
CA TYR A 233 -23.32 6.33 2.64
C TYR A 233 -24.01 7.68 2.34
N GLU A 234 -25.19 7.62 1.72
CA GLU A 234 -26.06 8.77 1.38
C GLU A 234 -26.81 9.38 2.58
#